data_AF-A0A218Z6C6-F1
#
_entry.id   AF-A0A218Z6C6-F1
#
_cell.length_a   1.000
_cell.length_b   1.000
_cell.length_c   1.000
_cell.angle_alpha   90.00
_cell.angle_beta   90.00
_cell.angle_gamma   90.00
#
_symmetry.space_group_name_H-M   'P 1'
#
loop_
_entity.id
_entity.type
_entity.pdbx_description
1 polymer ?
#
loop_
_entity_poly.entity_id
_entity_poly.type
_entity_poly.pdbx_seq_one_letter_code
_entity_poly.pdbx_strand_id
1 'polypeptide(L)' 'MDELEGTLRGHIGLIEEALDRLEGKGTEADRGKKMNGYYGKRARDDKAK' A
#
# COMPACT_ATOMS: atom_id res chain seq x y z
N MET A 1 16.69 -6.27 3.22
CA MET A 1 15.48 -5.84 3.94
C MET A 1 14.70 -7.08 4.31
N ASP A 2 14.09 -7.08 5.49
CA ASP A 2 13.25 -8.19 5.93
C ASP A 2 12.00 -8.27 5.04
N GLU A 3 11.87 -9.34 4.26
CA GLU A 3 10.78 -9.57 3.30
C GLU A 3 9.40 -9.53 3.99
N LEU A 4 9.39 -9.84 5.29
CA LEU A 4 8.23 -9.78 6.16
C LEU A 4 7.64 -8.36 6.25
N GLU A 5 8.47 -7.33 6.39
CA GLU A 5 7.99 -5.95 6.53
C GLU A 5 7.38 -5.42 5.22
N GLY A 6 7.98 -5.75 4.08
CA GLY A 6 7.46 -5.38 2.76
C GLY A 6 6.11 -6.04 2.47
N THR A 7 5.97 -7.30 2.86
CA THR A 7 4.71 -8.07 2.74
C THR A 7 3.62 -7.48 3.62
N LEU A 8 3.93 -7.17 4.88
CA LEU A 8 2.98 -6.55 5.82
C LEU A 8 2.47 -5.19 5.32
N ARG A 9 3.37 -4.33 4.81
CA ARG A 9 2.98 -3.02 4.28
C ARG A 9 2.16 -3.10 2.99
N GLY A 10 2.45 -4.07 2.12
CA GLY A 10 1.62 -4.35 0.95
C GLY A 10 0.19 -4.75 1.35
N HIS A 11 0.05 -5.62 2.34
CA HIS A 11 -1.25 -6.02 2.89
C HIS A 11 -2.00 -4.84 3.54
N ILE A 12 -1.31 -3.94 4.26
CA ILE A 12 -1.92 -2.71 4.78
C ILE A 12 -2.55 -1.88 3.65
N GLY A 13 -1.87 -1.75 2.51
CA GLY A 13 -2.41 -1.04 1.36
C GLY A 13 -3.70 -1.65 0.80
N LEU A 14 -3.78 -2.98 0.74
CA LEU A 14 -4.99 -3.68 0.30
C LEU A 14 -6.14 -3.53 1.30
N ILE A 15 -5.84 -3.53 2.60
CA ILE A 15 -6.84 -3.33 3.66
C ILE A 15 -7.42 -1.93 3.57
N GLU A 16 -6.58 -0.89 3.43
CA GLU A 16 -7.06 0.48 3.32
C GLU A 16 -7.94 0.72 2.08
N GLU A 17 -7.61 0.11 0.93
CA GLU A 17 -8.47 0.20 -0.26
C GLU A 17 -9.81 -0.52 -0.10
N ALA A 18 -9.83 -1.63 0.66
CA ALA A 18 -11.08 -2.29 0.99
C ALA A 18 -11.95 -1.40 1.89
N LEU A 19 -11.34 -0.74 2.89
CA LEU A 19 -12.02 0.20 3.76
C LEU A 19 -12.55 1.41 2.98
N ASP A 20 -11.75 2.01 2.11
CA ASP A 20 -12.19 3.15 1.28
C ASP A 20 -13.39 2.77 0.40
N ARG A 21 -13.41 1.55 -0.18
CA ARG A 21 -14.56 1.07 -0.97
C ARG A 21 -15.80 0.86 -0.11
N LEU A 22 -15.65 0.31 1.10
CA LEU A 22 -16.77 0.16 2.05
C LEU A 22 -17.32 1.51 2.52
N GLU A 23 -16.47 2.52 2.67
CA GLU A 23 -16.86 3.88 3.03
C GLU A 23 -17.36 4.72 1.83
N GLY A 24 -17.35 4.17 0.61
CA GLY A 24 -17.73 4.88 -0.62
C GLY A 24 -16.71 5.95 -1.07
N LYS A 25 -15.49 5.93 -0.53
CA LYS A 25 -14.38 6.85 -0.83
C LYS A 25 -13.41 6.31 -1.89
N GLY A 26 -13.52 5.03 -2.23
CA GLY A 26 -12.68 4.36 -3.21
C GLY A 26 -13.49 3.74 -4.34
N THR A 27 -12.91 3.72 -5.54
CA THR A 27 -13.49 3.06 -6.71
C THR A 27 -12.68 1.84 -7.11
N GLU A 28 -13.22 0.99 -8.00
CA GLU A 28 -12.43 -0.11 -8.59
C GLU A 28 -11.20 0.37 -9.36
N ALA A 29 -11.20 1.61 -9.85
CA ALA A 29 -10.03 2.21 -10.49
C ALA A 29 -8.89 2.52 -9.51
N ASP A 30 -9.14 2.47 -8.20
CA ASP A 30 -8.14 2.72 -7.15
C ASP A 30 -7.45 1.45 -6.65
N ARG A 31 -7.88 0.28 -7.14
CA ARG A 31 -7.35 -1.02 -6.73
C ARG A 31 -5.85 -1.13 -7.02
N GLY A 32 -5.08 -1.48 -6.01
CA GLY A 32 -3.62 -1.65 -6.04
C GLY A 32 -2.82 -0.35 -5.97
N LYS A 33 -3.43 0.84 -5.99
CA LYS A 33 -2.70 2.11 -5.90
C LYS A 33 -2.02 2.30 -4.54
N LYS A 34 -2.72 2.02 -3.44
CA LYS A 34 -2.18 2.15 -2.07
C LYS A 34 -1.19 1.03 -1.77
N MET A 35 -1.45 -0.19 -2.22
CA MET A 35 -0.48 -1.29 -2.14
C MET A 35 0.84 -0.91 -2.80
N ASN A 36 0.81 -0.45 -4.06
CA ASN A 36 2.00 0.00 -4.78
C ASN A 36 2.63 1.25 -4.14
N GLY A 37 1.82 2.16 -3.58
CA GLY A 37 2.28 3.35 -2.88
C GLY A 37 3.08 3.02 -1.61
N TYR A 38 2.58 2.10 -0.79
CA TYR A 38 3.26 1.66 0.43
C TYR A 38 4.46 0.78 0.14
N TYR A 39 4.41 -0.03 -0.93
CA TYR A 39 5.57 -0.78 -1.41
C TYR A 39 6.65 0.15 -1.98
N GLY A 40 6.26 1.17 -2.75
CA GLY A 40 7.15 2.10 -3.45
C GLY A 40 7.73 3.22 -2.58
N LYS A 41 7.06 3.66 -1.50
CA LYS A 41 7.63 4.62 -0.53
C LYS A 41 8.96 4.12 0.04
N ARG A 42 9.09 2.80 0.27
CA ARG A 42 10.35 2.17 0.67
C ARG A 42 11.50 2.44 -0.31
N ALA A 43 11.28 2.34 -1.63
CA ALA A 43 12.36 2.57 -2.60
C ALA A 43 12.92 3.99 -2.56
N ARG A 44 12.14 4.96 -2.04
CA ARG A 44 12.58 6.34 -1.81
C ARG A 44 13.17 6.52 -0.42
N ASP A 45 12.59 5.92 0.60
CA ASP A 45 13.09 6.01 1.98
C ASP A 45 14.42 5.24 2.18
N ASP A 46 14.60 4.08 1.52
CA ASP A 46 15.87 3.34 1.46
C ASP A 46 16.96 4.12 0.68
N LYS A 47 16.57 4.96 -0.29
CA LYS A 47 17.48 5.86 -1.02
C LYS A 47 17.87 7.10 -0.21
N ALA A 48 17.06 7.45 0.79
CA ALA A 48 17.26 8.61 1.64
C ALA A 48 18.04 8.27 2.93
N LYS A 49 18.36 6.99 3.15
CA LYS A 49 19.27 6.49 4.19
C LYS A 49 20.66 6.28 3.63
#